data_AF-A0A538BMX1-F1
#
_entry.id   AF-A0A538BMX1-F1
#
_cell.length_a   1.000
_cell.length_b   1.000
_cell.length_c   1.000
_cell.angle_alpha   90.00
_cell.angle_beta   90.00
_cell.angle_gamma   90.00
#
_symmetry.space_group_name_H-M   'P 1'
#
loop_
_entity.id
_entity.type
_entity.pdbx_description
1 polymer ?
#
loop_
_entity_poly.entity_id
_entity_poly.type
_entity_poly.pdbx_seq_one_letter_code
_entity_poly.pdbx_strand_id
1 'polypeptide(L)'
;MSPRAAWRLEELGFERTYDFVGGKTAWIERGLPTEGTGPFLLVAGHQVLRPATATCRPETRAGQVRAELEPGPDAICAVTNDHAIVVGRVRWKDLAEDDDVRVGEFMQLGPATVRPREELRDLVERMRAAGVKAILVTSEKGRLLGS
;
A
#
# COMPACT_ATOMS: atom_id res chain seq x y z
N MET A 1 -17.16 -8.78 13.40
CA MET A 1 -17.84 -9.70 12.46
C MET A 1 -17.57 -9.16 11.06
N SER A 2 -17.29 -9.98 10.04
CA SER A 2 -17.05 -9.43 8.70
C SER A 2 -18.37 -8.94 8.08
N PRO A 3 -18.34 -7.94 7.18
CA PRO A 3 -19.56 -7.42 6.54
C PRO A 3 -20.40 -8.50 5.85
N ARG A 4 -19.77 -9.53 5.28
CA ARG A 4 -20.47 -10.67 4.67
C ARG A 4 -21.26 -11.52 5.68
N ALA A 5 -20.75 -11.69 6.89
CA ALA A 5 -21.42 -12.49 7.91
C ALA A 5 -22.57 -11.70 8.56
N ALA A 6 -22.41 -10.39 8.76
CA ALA A 6 -23.50 -9.52 9.22
C ALA A 6 -24.66 -9.51 8.23
N TRP A 7 -24.37 -9.38 6.93
CA TRP A 7 -25.38 -9.39 5.88
C TRP A 7 -26.14 -10.73 5.79
N ARG A 8 -25.44 -11.86 5.97
CA ARG A 8 -26.09 -13.17 5.98
C ARG A 8 -27.01 -13.39 7.18
N LEU A 9 -26.73 -12.75 8.32
CA LEU A 9 -27.58 -12.81 9.51
C LEU A 9 -28.82 -11.92 9.36
N GLU A 10 -28.72 -10.79 8.66
CA GLU A 10 -29.88 -9.96 8.31
C GLU A 10 -30.86 -10.72 7.42
N GLU A 11 -30.37 -11.44 6.41
CA GLU A 11 -31.22 -12.31 5.57
C GLU A 11 -31.92 -13.42 6.36
N LEU A 12 -31.36 -13.83 7.50
CA LEU A 12 -31.93 -14.86 8.38
C LEU A 12 -32.90 -14.27 9.43
N GLY A 13 -33.21 -12.98 9.36
CA GLY A 13 -34.22 -12.32 10.20
C GLY A 13 -33.68 -11.80 11.53
N PHE A 14 -32.37 -11.69 11.71
CA PHE A 14 -31.80 -11.07 12.91
C PHE A 14 -31.84 -9.54 12.79
N GLU A 15 -32.68 -8.89 13.61
CA GLU A 15 -32.96 -7.45 13.52
C GLU A 15 -31.86 -6.53 14.10
N ARG A 16 -30.89 -7.10 14.84
CA ARG A 16 -29.80 -6.36 15.48
C ARG A 16 -28.45 -6.99 15.16
N THR A 17 -28.07 -6.86 13.91
CA THR A 17 -26.74 -7.17 13.38
C THR A 17 -25.84 -5.95 13.47
N TYR A 18 -24.62 -6.15 13.98
CA TYR A 18 -23.65 -5.09 14.12
C TYR A 18 -22.40 -5.45 13.32
N ASP A 19 -22.04 -4.59 12.36
CA ASP A 19 -20.70 -4.59 11.78
C ASP A 19 -19.73 -3.96 12.80
N PHE A 20 -18.65 -4.68 13.11
CA PHE A 20 -17.58 -4.10 13.91
C PHE A 20 -16.65 -3.35 12.97
N VAL A 21 -16.95 -2.07 12.76
CA VAL A 21 -16.26 -1.20 11.79
C VAL A 21 -14.81 -0.86 12.20
N GLY A 22 -14.39 -1.27 13.40
CA GLY A 22 -13.01 -1.22 13.85
C GLY A 22 -12.81 -1.91 15.20
N GLY A 23 -11.77 -2.73 15.29
CA GLY A 23 -11.26 -3.30 16.54
C GLY A 23 -9.80 -2.90 16.76
N LYS A 24 -9.17 -3.42 17.81
CA LYS A 24 -7.75 -3.17 18.12
C LYS A 24 -6.84 -3.38 16.90
N THR A 25 -7.10 -4.40 16.08
CA THR A 25 -6.37 -4.65 14.82
C THR A 25 -6.50 -3.49 13.85
N ALA A 26 -7.72 -3.01 13.61
CA ALA A 26 -7.97 -1.91 12.68
C ALA A 26 -7.46 -0.56 13.23
N TRP A 27 -7.32 -0.42 14.55
CA TRP A 27 -6.66 0.71 15.22
C TRP A 27 -5.14 0.71 14.94
N ILE A 28 -4.50 -0.44 15.13
CA ILE A 28 -3.07 -0.65 14.84
C ILE A 28 -2.77 -0.47 13.35
N GLU A 29 -3.62 -0.99 12.45
CA GLU A 29 -3.44 -0.85 11.00
C GLU A 29 -3.55 0.60 10.51
N ARG A 30 -4.23 1.46 11.27
CA ARG A 30 -4.28 2.91 11.01
C ARG A 30 -3.05 3.66 11.57
N GLY A 31 -2.09 2.95 12.17
CA GLY A 31 -0.90 3.54 12.77
C GLY A 31 -1.19 4.41 14.00
N LEU A 32 -2.35 4.22 14.64
CA LEU A 32 -2.73 5.00 15.82
C LEU A 32 -1.93 4.56 17.05
N PRO A 33 -1.69 5.45 18.03
CA PRO A 33 -0.88 5.14 19.21
C PRO A 33 -1.38 3.91 19.98
N THR A 34 -0.44 3.10 20.47
CA THR A 34 -0.71 1.92 21.29
C THR A 34 0.22 1.83 22.49
N GLU A 35 -0.31 1.38 23.63
CA GLU A 35 0.47 1.10 24.85
C GLU A 35 0.65 -0.41 25.07
N GLY A 36 1.78 -0.80 25.67
CA GLY A 36 2.09 -2.17 26.09
C GLY A 36 3.41 -2.74 25.55
N THR A 37 3.88 -3.85 26.14
CA THR A 37 5.15 -4.55 25.81
C THR A 37 4.96 -5.79 24.92
N GLY A 38 3.76 -6.00 24.38
CA GLY A 38 3.47 -7.15 23.52
C GLY A 38 4.23 -7.10 22.18
N PRO A 39 4.24 -8.20 21.40
CA PRO A 39 5.04 -8.37 20.18
C PRO A 39 4.66 -7.44 19.01
N PHE A 40 3.80 -6.45 19.24
CA PHE A 40 3.29 -5.51 18.23
C PHE A 40 4.20 -4.30 18.01
N LEU A 41 5.38 -4.28 18.63
CA LEU A 41 6.22 -3.08 18.75
C LEU A 41 6.95 -2.67 17.46
N LEU A 42 7.15 -3.56 16.48
CA LEU A 42 7.88 -3.25 15.25
C LEU A 42 7.07 -3.68 14.01
N VAL A 43 5.96 -3.00 13.73
CA VAL A 43 5.20 -3.23 12.48
C VAL A 43 5.46 -2.12 11.46
N ALA A 44 5.46 -2.47 10.18
CA ALA A 44 5.86 -1.59 9.07
C ALA A 44 5.13 -0.22 9.09
N GLY A 45 3.82 -0.22 9.38
CA GLY A 45 2.97 0.95 9.37
C GLY A 45 3.30 2.00 10.44
N HIS A 46 3.80 1.58 11.61
CA HIS A 46 4.02 2.46 12.75
C HIS A 46 5.46 3.02 12.79
N GLN A 47 6.44 2.26 12.32
CA GLN A 47 7.86 2.62 12.53
C GLN A 47 8.57 3.20 11.31
N VAL A 48 8.25 2.71 10.11
CA VAL A 48 9.07 2.96 8.91
C VAL A 48 8.27 3.45 7.73
N LEU A 49 6.94 3.47 7.82
CA LEU A 49 6.07 3.96 6.77
C LEU A 49 6.37 5.43 6.48
N ARG A 50 6.77 5.74 5.24
CA ARG A 50 6.80 7.11 4.74
C ARG A 50 5.52 7.38 3.95
N PRO A 51 4.62 8.27 4.43
CA PRO A 51 3.36 8.53 3.75
C PRO A 51 3.53 9.22 2.38
N ALA A 52 4.61 9.98 2.21
CA ALA A 52 4.89 10.75 1.00
C ALA A 52 5.55 9.89 -0.10
N THR A 53 4.90 8.80 -0.50
CA THR A 53 5.31 8.05 -1.70
C THR A 53 4.82 8.77 -2.94
N ALA A 54 5.68 8.98 -3.94
CA ALA A 54 5.27 9.55 -5.22
C ALA A 54 4.18 8.68 -5.87
N THR A 55 3.14 9.34 -6.40
CA THR A 55 2.00 8.67 -7.04
C THR A 55 1.74 9.22 -8.43
N CYS A 56 1.38 8.34 -9.35
CA CYS A 56 1.00 8.69 -10.71
C CYS A 56 -0.23 7.86 -11.13
N ARG A 57 -0.83 8.23 -12.25
CA ARG A 57 -1.96 7.53 -12.85
C ARG A 57 -1.54 6.74 -14.09
N PRO A 58 -2.29 5.71 -14.52
CA PRO A 58 -2.05 5.03 -15.79
C PRO A 58 -2.03 5.98 -17.00
N GLU A 59 -2.80 7.06 -16.96
CA GLU A 59 -2.88 8.08 -18.00
C GLU A 59 -1.80 9.17 -17.91
N THR A 60 -1.04 9.23 -16.81
CA THR A 60 0.09 10.15 -16.65
C THR A 60 1.15 9.85 -17.71
N ARG A 61 1.76 10.89 -18.28
CA ARG A 61 2.85 10.76 -19.26
C ARG A 61 4.20 10.57 -18.58
N ALA A 62 5.12 9.85 -19.22
CA ALA A 62 6.46 9.57 -18.68
C ALA A 62 7.23 10.85 -18.31
N GLY A 63 7.15 11.92 -19.11
CA GLY A 63 7.79 13.19 -18.82
C GLY A 63 7.27 13.88 -17.56
N GLN A 64 5.98 13.72 -17.24
CA GLN A 64 5.39 14.26 -16.01
C GLN A 64 5.93 13.53 -14.79
N VAL A 65 6.01 12.19 -14.86
CA VAL A 65 6.62 11.39 -13.77
C VAL A 65 8.09 11.78 -13.59
N ARG A 66 8.82 12.00 -14.68
CA ARG A 66 10.24 12.41 -14.63
C ARG A 66 10.44 13.77 -13.94
N ALA A 67 9.51 14.70 -14.14
CA ALA A 67 9.58 16.04 -13.55
C ALA A 67 9.29 16.04 -12.04
N GLU A 68 8.42 15.13 -11.57
CA GLU A 68 7.98 15.09 -10.17
C GLU A 68 8.74 14.08 -9.31
N LEU A 69 9.23 12.98 -9.90
CA LEU A 69 9.95 11.94 -9.18
C LEU A 69 11.41 12.32 -9.00
N GLU A 70 11.87 12.41 -7.74
CA GLU A 70 13.29 12.61 -7.47
C GLU A 70 14.13 11.47 -8.07
N PRO A 71 15.15 11.79 -8.88
CA PRO A 71 15.96 10.77 -9.55
C PRO A 71 16.74 9.95 -8.52
N GLY A 72 16.65 8.62 -8.63
CA GLY A 72 17.40 7.73 -7.75
C GLY A 72 17.23 6.26 -8.13
N PRO A 73 18.20 5.40 -7.79
CA PRO A 73 18.16 3.97 -8.12
C PRO A 73 16.99 3.23 -7.47
N ASP A 74 16.50 3.75 -6.34
CA ASP A 74 15.40 3.18 -5.57
C ASP A 74 14.12 4.02 -5.66
N ALA A 75 14.11 5.07 -6.49
CA ALA A 75 12.97 5.95 -6.66
C ALA A 75 11.85 5.21 -7.42
N ILE A 76 10.66 5.23 -6.82
CA ILE A 76 9.47 4.57 -7.35
C ILE A 76 8.29 5.53 -7.37
N CYS A 77 7.50 5.46 -8.43
CA CYS A 77 6.16 6.04 -8.48
C CYS A 77 5.13 4.91 -8.34
N ALA A 78 4.29 4.97 -7.31
CA ALA A 78 3.15 4.06 -7.17
C ALA A 78 2.05 4.47 -8.15
N VAL A 79 1.64 3.56 -9.03
CA VAL A 79 0.55 3.84 -9.98
C VAL A 79 -0.77 3.49 -9.30
N THR A 80 -1.65 4.47 -9.17
CA THR A 80 -2.93 4.30 -8.46
C THR A 80 -4.12 4.71 -9.33
N ASN A 81 -5.29 4.13 -9.07
CA ASN A 81 -6.55 4.58 -9.66
C ASN A 81 -7.22 5.67 -8.81
N ASP A 82 -8.38 6.17 -9.25
CA ASP A 82 -9.14 7.24 -8.58
C ASP A 82 -9.50 6.99 -7.11
N HIS A 83 -9.46 5.73 -6.68
CA HIS A 83 -9.72 5.33 -5.30
C HIS A 83 -8.43 5.14 -4.47
N ALA A 84 -7.28 5.59 -4.97
CA ALA A 84 -5.94 5.41 -4.42
C ALA A 84 -5.52 3.92 -4.29
N ILE A 85 -6.15 3.03 -5.06
CA ILE A 85 -5.78 1.61 -5.09
C ILE A 85 -4.55 1.46 -5.98
N VAL A 86 -3.53 0.78 -5.47
CA VAL A 86 -2.32 0.48 -6.24
C VAL A 86 -2.64 -0.51 -7.35
N VAL A 87 -2.42 -0.11 -8.59
CA VAL A 87 -2.60 -0.94 -9.79
C VAL A 87 -1.28 -1.31 -10.44
N GLY A 88 -0.22 -0.54 -10.16
CA GLY A 88 1.11 -0.77 -10.72
C GLY A 88 2.20 0.00 -9.98
N ARG A 89 3.42 -0.09 -10.49
CA ARG A 89 4.54 0.78 -10.10
C ARG A 89 5.41 1.10 -11.29
N VAL A 90 6.09 2.25 -11.23
CA VAL A 90 7.16 2.64 -12.14
C VAL A 90 8.42 2.83 -11.30
N ARG A 91 9.55 2.27 -11.74
CA ARG A 91 10.87 2.60 -11.16
C ARG A 91 11.51 3.67 -12.03
N TRP A 92 12.28 4.56 -11.42
CA TRP A 92 13.00 5.62 -12.16
C TRP A 92 13.78 5.07 -13.37
N LYS A 93 14.51 3.96 -13.17
CA LYS A 93 15.31 3.30 -14.20
C LYS A 93 14.51 2.65 -15.34
N ASP A 94 13.20 2.45 -15.16
CA ASP A 94 12.31 1.83 -16.15
C ASP A 94 11.37 2.87 -16.78
N LEU A 95 11.57 4.17 -16.54
CA LEU A 95 10.83 5.21 -17.23
C LEU A 95 11.12 5.14 -18.73
N ALA A 96 10.07 5.24 -19.55
CA ALA A 96 10.22 5.37 -21.00
C ALA A 96 11.11 6.56 -21.35
N GLU A 97 11.93 6.44 -22.40
CA GLU A 97 12.74 7.56 -22.90
C GLU A 97 11.89 8.63 -23.59
N ASP A 98 10.83 8.19 -24.29
CA ASP A 98 9.83 9.08 -24.86
C ASP A 98 8.88 9.57 -23.76
N ASP A 99 8.89 10.89 -23.56
CA ASP A 99 8.12 11.57 -22.52
C ASP A 99 6.61 11.53 -22.78
N ASP A 100 6.16 11.24 -23.99
CA ASP A 100 4.74 11.21 -24.35
C ASP A 100 4.04 9.86 -24.10
N VAL A 101 4.81 8.80 -23.82
CA VAL A 101 4.28 7.47 -23.53
C VAL A 101 3.51 7.49 -22.19
N ARG A 102 2.34 6.84 -22.17
CA ARG A 102 1.52 6.74 -20.96
C ARG A 102 2.08 5.69 -20.01
N VAL A 103 2.06 5.99 -18.71
CA VAL A 103 2.48 5.08 -17.63
C VAL A 103 1.82 3.71 -17.73
N GLY A 104 0.53 3.66 -18.09
CA GLY A 104 -0.23 2.41 -18.21
C GLY A 104 0.34 1.44 -19.25
N GLU A 105 1.13 1.93 -20.21
CA GLU A 105 1.71 1.12 -21.29
C GLU A 105 3.02 0.41 -20.87
N PHE A 106 3.73 0.94 -19.87
CA PHE A 106 5.03 0.40 -19.43
C PHE A 106 5.14 0.11 -17.92
N MET A 107 4.14 0.48 -17.12
CA MET A 107 4.16 0.20 -15.67
C MET A 107 4.28 -1.29 -15.39
N GLN A 108 4.96 -1.63 -14.28
CA GLN A 108 4.91 -2.97 -13.76
C GLN A 108 3.59 -3.21 -13.03
N LEU A 109 2.76 -4.11 -13.57
CA LEU A 109 1.49 -4.53 -12.97
C LEU A 109 1.71 -5.37 -11.71
N GLY A 110 0.73 -5.31 -10.79
CA GLY A 110 0.67 -6.17 -9.61
C GLY A 110 1.94 -6.15 -8.74
N PRO A 111 2.43 -4.98 -8.30
CA PRO A 111 3.61 -4.92 -7.45
C PRO A 111 3.35 -5.66 -6.14
N ALA A 112 4.37 -6.33 -5.62
CA ALA A 112 4.31 -6.84 -4.26
C ALA A 112 4.08 -5.68 -3.28
N THR A 113 3.07 -5.83 -2.42
CA THR A 113 2.77 -4.88 -1.35
C THR A 113 2.66 -5.62 -0.03
N VAL A 114 2.89 -4.90 1.06
CA VAL A 114 2.78 -5.45 2.42
C VAL A 114 1.70 -4.73 3.19
N ARG A 115 1.25 -5.36 4.27
CA ARG A 115 0.26 -4.74 5.16
C ARG A 115 0.97 -3.92 6.25
N PRO A 116 0.34 -2.86 6.78
CA PRO A 116 0.90 -2.09 7.90
C PRO A 116 1.30 -2.93 9.12
N ARG A 117 0.58 -4.04 9.33
CA ARG A 117 0.77 -4.97 10.46
C ARG A 117 1.87 -6.01 10.24
N GLU A 118 2.53 -6.02 9.09
CA GLU A 118 3.61 -6.96 8.85
C GLU A 118 4.76 -6.66 9.82
N GLU A 119 5.26 -7.70 10.47
CA GLU A 119 6.36 -7.59 11.43
C GLU A 119 7.64 -7.23 10.69
N LEU A 120 8.37 -6.24 11.23
CA LEU A 120 9.45 -5.58 10.52
C LEU A 120 10.66 -6.48 10.32
N ARG A 121 11.00 -7.34 11.28
CA ARG A 121 12.15 -8.25 11.14
C ARG A 121 11.92 -9.23 9.99
N ASP A 122 10.78 -9.91 9.98
CA ASP A 122 10.44 -10.86 8.92
C ASP A 122 10.30 -10.16 7.56
N LEU A 123 9.79 -8.93 7.55
CA LEU A 123 9.72 -8.10 6.35
C LEU A 123 11.12 -7.77 5.82
N VAL A 124 12.03 -7.30 6.68
CA VAL A 124 13.40 -6.92 6.29
C VAL A 124 14.16 -8.13 5.76
N GLU A 125 14.00 -9.31 6.39
CA GLU A 125 14.64 -10.55 5.92
C GLU A 125 14.16 -10.92 4.50
N ARG A 126 12.84 -10.88 4.25
CA ARG A 126 12.29 -11.12 2.90
C ARG A 126 12.72 -10.06 1.89
N MET A 127 12.76 -8.78 2.28
CA MET A 127 13.21 -7.69 1.41
C MET A 127 14.68 -7.86 1.01
N ARG A 128 15.54 -8.26 1.95
CA ARG A 128 16.95 -8.58 1.66
C ARG A 128 17.07 -9.76 0.71
N ALA A 129 16.33 -10.85 0.96
CA ALA A 129 16.33 -12.02 0.08
C ALA A 129 15.84 -11.68 -1.34
N ALA A 130 14.88 -10.77 -1.47
CA ALA A 130 14.36 -10.30 -2.76
C ALA A 130 15.22 -9.20 -3.42
N GLY A 131 16.24 -8.67 -2.74
CA GLY A 131 17.06 -7.56 -3.22
C GLY A 131 16.30 -6.25 -3.38
N VAL A 132 15.23 -6.05 -2.60
CA VAL A 132 14.34 -4.87 -2.70
C VAL A 132 14.60 -3.92 -1.53
N LYS A 133 14.81 -2.63 -1.84
CA LYS A 133 15.07 -1.60 -0.82
C LYS A 133 13.84 -0.84 -0.32
N ALA A 134 12.76 -0.83 -1.10
CA ALA A 134 11.51 -0.17 -0.77
C ALA A 134 10.32 -1.02 -1.22
N ILE A 135 9.26 -1.06 -0.42
CA ILE A 135 8.07 -1.86 -0.70
C ILE A 135 6.82 -1.02 -0.41
N LEU A 136 5.83 -1.10 -1.28
CA LEU A 136 4.60 -0.35 -1.06
C LEU A 136 3.80 -0.97 0.09
N VAL A 137 3.30 -0.12 0.97
CA VAL A 137 2.41 -0.52 2.07
C VAL A 137 0.99 -0.16 1.71
N THR A 138 0.08 -1.13 1.79
CA THR A 138 -1.32 -0.95 1.42
C THR A 138 -2.28 -1.43 2.50
N SER A 139 -3.41 -0.73 2.65
CA SER A 139 -4.54 -1.19 3.46
C SER A 139 -5.15 -2.46 2.88
N GLU A 140 -5.94 -3.21 3.65
CA GLU A 140 -6.59 -4.47 3.22
C GLU A 140 -7.26 -4.38 1.83
N LYS A 141 -7.87 -3.23 1.51
CA LYS A 141 -8.54 -2.96 0.22
C LYS A 141 -7.59 -2.51 -0.92
N GLY A 142 -6.28 -2.59 -0.72
CA GLY A 142 -5.27 -2.22 -1.71
C GLY A 142 -4.97 -0.73 -1.84
N ARG A 143 -5.54 0.11 -0.97
CA ARG A 143 -5.25 1.56 -0.99
C ARG A 143 -3.83 1.81 -0.51
N LEU A 144 -3.08 2.64 -1.23
CA LEU A 144 -1.74 3.06 -0.86
C LEU A 144 -1.76 3.81 0.48
N LEU A 145 -0.84 3.44 1.37
CA LEU A 145 -0.60 4.11 2.63
C LEU A 145 0.79 4.76 2.67
N GLY A 146 1.72 4.26 1.86
CA GLY A 146 3.09 4.75 1.75
C GLY A 146 4.04 3.66 1.28
N SER A 147 5.33 3.81 1.60
CA SER A 147 6.41 2.88 1.25
C SER A 147 7.54 2.86 2.27
#